data_AF-A0A1G6SDR5-F1
#
_entry.id   AF-A0A1G6SDR5-F1
#
_cell.length_a   1.000
_cell.length_b   1.000
_cell.length_c   1.000
_cell.angle_alpha   90.00
_cell.angle_beta   90.00
_cell.angle_gamma   90.00
#
_symmetry.space_group_name_H-M   'P 1'
#
loop_
_entity.id
_entity.type
_entity.pdbx_description
1 polymer ?
#
loop_
_entity_poly.entity_id
_entity_poly.type
_entity_poly.pdbx_seq_one_letter_code
_entity_poly.pdbx_strand_id
1 'polypeptide(L)'
;MDLAFAISLFLLVTVWLVLDWVFGLGMAVWAAQGDQSQIDAADLAHISRTQVLLVVVLTVAVLAGINRAWRTVVAQVLAALLVGGVLMAAQHQWDTSHTSPGCIRYAAHC
;
A
#
# COMPACT_ATOMS: atom_id res chain seq x y z
N MET A 1 1.47 -7.95 -29.03
CA MET A 1 2.48 -7.26 -28.20
C MET A 1 1.96 -6.84 -26.81
N ASP A 2 0.65 -6.78 -26.59
CA ASP A 2 0.04 -6.22 -25.36
C ASP A 2 0.17 -7.08 -24.09
N LEU A 3 0.19 -8.42 -24.21
CA LEU A 3 0.20 -9.32 -23.05
C LEU A 3 1.54 -9.35 -22.31
N ALA A 4 2.66 -9.42 -23.04
CA ALA A 4 3.98 -9.44 -22.43
C ALA A 4 4.24 -8.12 -21.68
N PHE A 5 3.81 -6.99 -22.25
CA PHE A 5 3.89 -5.69 -21.61
C PHE A 5 3.02 -5.60 -20.34
N ALA A 6 1.78 -6.11 -20.37
CA ALA A 6 0.91 -6.21 -19.21
C ALA A 6 1.52 -7.05 -18.08
N ILE A 7 2.06 -8.22 -18.41
CA ILE A 7 2.71 -9.11 -17.45
C ILE A 7 3.96 -8.45 -16.86
N SER A 8 4.79 -7.82 -17.69
CA SER A 8 5.99 -7.13 -17.22
C SER A 8 5.65 -5.97 -16.27
N LEU A 9 4.62 -5.17 -16.57
CA LEU A 9 4.16 -4.10 -15.69
C LEU A 9 3.63 -4.65 -14.36
N PHE A 10 2.81 -5.70 -14.41
CA PHE A 10 2.28 -6.34 -13.22
C PHE A 10 3.40 -6.88 -12.31
N LEU A 11 4.38 -7.57 -12.89
CA LEU A 11 5.55 -8.08 -12.16
C LEU A 11 6.39 -6.94 -11.61
N LEU A 12 6.61 -5.87 -12.37
CA LEU A 12 7.37 -4.71 -11.92
C LEU A 12 6.72 -4.03 -10.71
N VAL A 13 5.39 -3.86 -10.72
CA VAL A 13 4.64 -3.31 -9.57
C VAL A 13 4.76 -4.25 -8.36
N THR A 14 4.61 -5.56 -8.57
CA THR A 14 4.70 -6.54 -7.48
C THR A 14 6.10 -6.56 -6.85
N VAL A 15 7.15 -6.59 -7.67
CA VAL A 15 8.54 -6.54 -7.20
C VAL A 15 8.80 -5.24 -6.46
N TRP A 16 8.33 -4.11 -6.97
CA TRP A 16 8.49 -2.82 -6.30
C TRP A 16 7.84 -2.80 -4.91
N LEU A 17 6.60 -3.31 -4.77
CA LEU A 17 5.92 -3.40 -3.48
C LEU A 17 6.70 -4.26 -2.48
N VAL A 18 7.18 -5.44 -2.92
CA VAL A 18 7.96 -6.33 -2.06
C VAL A 18 9.27 -5.67 -1.63
N LEU A 19 9.95 -4.98 -2.55
CA LEU A 19 11.19 -4.26 -2.24
C LEU A 19 10.95 -3.10 -1.27
N ASP A 20 9.92 -2.28 -1.48
CA ASP A 20 9.60 -1.16 -0.58
C ASP A 20 9.18 -1.64 0.82
N TRP A 21 8.45 -2.76 0.91
CA TRP A 21 8.09 -3.37 2.19
C TRP A 21 9.33 -3.91 2.92
N VAL A 22 10.13 -4.75 2.27
CA VAL A 22 11.27 -5.44 2.90
C VAL A 22 12.42 -4.47 3.19
N PHE A 23 12.77 -3.61 2.23
CA PHE A 23 13.92 -2.73 2.34
C PHE A 23 13.57 -1.31 2.75
N GLY A 24 12.42 -0.77 2.34
CA GLY A 24 12.01 0.58 2.74
C GLY A 24 11.51 0.59 4.18
N LEU A 25 10.36 -0.04 4.42
CA LEU A 25 9.74 -0.11 5.74
C LEU A 25 10.61 -0.95 6.70
N GLY A 26 11.06 -2.13 6.27
CA GLY A 26 11.86 -3.03 7.11
C GLY A 26 13.13 -2.40 7.65
N MET A 27 13.93 -1.72 6.82
CA MET A 27 15.15 -1.04 7.29
C MET A 27 14.85 0.12 8.23
N ALA A 28 13.78 0.88 7.98
CA ALA A 28 13.38 1.99 8.83
C ALA A 28 12.93 1.49 10.22
N VAL A 29 12.20 0.38 10.28
CA VAL A 29 11.80 -0.25 11.55
C VAL A 29 13.00 -0.82 12.30
N TRP A 30 13.94 -1.47 11.61
CA TRP A 30 15.19 -1.94 12.21
C TRP A 30 16.05 -0.78 12.76
N ALA A 31 16.13 0.33 12.03
CA ALA A 31 16.88 1.52 12.43
C ALA A 31 16.25 2.24 13.64
N ALA A 32 14.92 2.17 13.79
CA ALA A 32 14.21 2.76 14.92
C ALA A 32 14.52 2.08 16.27
N GLN A 33 15.12 0.87 16.28
CA GLN A 33 15.51 0.15 17.50
C GLN A 33 14.42 0.03 18.58
N GLY A 34 13.14 0.01 18.18
CA GLY A 34 12.00 -0.05 19.10
C GLY A 34 11.47 1.30 19.59
N ASP A 35 11.99 2.43 19.09
CA ASP A 35 11.36 3.75 19.27
C ASP A 35 10.07 3.82 18.44
N GLN A 36 8.94 3.73 19.16
CA GLN A 36 7.61 3.71 18.56
C GLN A 36 7.34 4.95 17.69
N SER A 37 7.83 6.12 18.08
CA SER A 37 7.57 7.37 17.33
C SER A 37 8.22 7.37 15.94
N GLN A 38 9.39 6.74 15.81
CA GLN A 38 10.09 6.58 14.54
C GLN A 38 9.51 5.45 13.70
N ILE A 39 9.01 4.39 14.33
CA ILE A 39 8.28 3.30 13.65
C ILE A 39 6.99 3.85 13.04
N ASP A 40 6.24 4.65 13.79
CA ASP A 40 4.99 5.24 13.33
C ASP A 40 5.21 6.21 12.15
N ALA A 41 6.29 7.01 12.19
CA ALA A 41 6.66 7.88 11.07
C ALA A 41 7.08 7.09 9.80
N ALA A 42 7.77 5.95 9.99
CA ALA A 42 8.16 5.07 8.90
C ALA A 42 6.95 4.39 8.24
N ASP A 43 5.97 3.97 9.04
CA ASP A 43 4.74 3.37 8.57
C ASP A 43 3.88 4.38 7.79
N LEU A 44 3.77 5.62 8.30
CA LEU A 44 3.09 6.71 7.60
C LEU A 44 3.73 7.03 6.24
N ALA A 45 5.06 7.01 6.17
CA ALA A 45 5.78 7.21 4.91
C ALA A 45 5.55 6.07 3.91
N HIS A 46 5.46 4.82 4.39
CA HIS A 46 5.12 3.67 3.56
C HIS A 46 3.68 3.74 3.02
N ILE A 47 2.72 4.10 3.87
CA ILE A 47 1.31 4.34 3.48
C ILE A 47 1.21 5.43 2.40
N SER A 48 1.93 6.54 2.58
CA SER A 48 1.94 7.64 1.59
C SER A 48 2.49 7.19 0.24
N ARG A 49 3.62 6.47 0.22
CA ARG A 49 4.23 5.95 -1.02
C ARG A 49 3.33 4.94 -1.72
N THR A 50 2.73 4.01 -0.98
CA THR A 50 1.81 3.00 -1.55
C THR A 50 0.53 3.64 -2.09
N GLN A 51 0.02 4.71 -1.46
CA GLN A 51 -1.11 5.48 -1.98
C GLN A 51 -0.78 6.16 -3.32
N VAL A 52 0.38 6.81 -3.44
CA VAL A 52 0.83 7.41 -4.71
C VAL A 52 0.96 6.35 -5.80
N LEU A 53 1.54 5.19 -5.46
CA LEU A 53 1.66 4.05 -6.38
C LEU A 53 0.29 3.58 -6.86
N LEU A 54 -0.71 3.48 -5.97
CA LEU A 54 -2.08 3.09 -6.32
C LEU A 54 -2.69 4.04 -7.36
N VAL A 55 -2.54 5.35 -7.14
CA VAL A 55 -3.04 6.38 -8.07
C VAL A 55 -2.38 6.25 -9.44
N VAL A 56 -1.07 6.02 -9.49
CA VAL A 56 -0.34 5.81 -10.75
C VAL A 56 -0.83 4.54 -11.47
N VAL A 57 -0.95 3.41 -10.76
CA VAL A 57 -1.40 2.14 -11.34
C VAL A 57 -2.83 2.26 -11.89
N LEU A 58 -3.73 2.91 -11.16
CA LEU A 58 -5.10 3.20 -11.60
C LEU A 58 -5.13 4.08 -12.85
N THR A 59 -4.31 5.13 -12.90
CA THR A 59 -4.22 6.03 -14.06
C THR A 59 -3.78 5.27 -15.31
N VAL A 60 -2.76 4.40 -15.17
CA VAL A 60 -2.30 3.54 -16.26
C VAL A 60 -3.38 2.51 -16.66
N ALA A 61 -4.15 1.98 -15.70
CA ALA A 61 -5.29 1.10 -15.97
C ALA A 61 -6.35 1.78 -16.85
N VAL A 62 -6.69 3.02 -16.54
CA VAL A 62 -7.66 3.84 -17.29
C VAL A 62 -7.15 4.11 -18.70
N LEU A 63 -5.88 4.52 -18.85
CA LEU A 63 -5.24 4.73 -20.15
C LEU A 63 -5.22 3.46 -21.02
N ALA A 64 -4.95 2.30 -20.42
CA ALA A 64 -5.05 1.00 -21.07
C ALA A 64 -6.48 0.70 -21.55
N GLY A 65 -7.49 1.00 -20.73
CA GLY A 65 -8.91 0.83 -21.06
C GLY A 65 -9.36 1.68 -22.23
N ILE A 66 -8.94 2.95 -22.25
CA ILE A 66 -9.20 3.89 -23.35
C ILE A 66 -8.59 3.36 -24.66
N ASN A 67 -7.38 2.80 -24.60
CA ASN A 67 -6.70 2.21 -25.77
C ASN A 67 -7.22 0.81 -26.17
N ARG A 68 -8.34 0.34 -25.60
CA ARG A 68 -8.95 -0.98 -25.89
C ARG A 68 -7.99 -2.17 -25.71
N ALA A 69 -6.98 -1.99 -24.87
CA ALA A 69 -6.00 -3.00 -24.52
C ALA A 69 -6.56 -3.89 -23.39
N TRP A 70 -7.61 -4.66 -23.69
CA TRP A 70 -8.37 -5.43 -22.69
C TRP A 70 -7.48 -6.27 -21.75
N ARG A 71 -6.34 -6.77 -22.25
CA ARG A 71 -5.40 -7.58 -21.46
C ARG A 71 -4.58 -6.76 -20.47
N THR A 72 -4.19 -5.52 -20.81
CA THR A 72 -3.53 -4.62 -19.85
C THR A 72 -4.51 -4.09 -18.82
N VAL A 73 -5.78 -3.88 -19.18
CA VAL A 73 -6.83 -3.50 -18.21
C VAL A 73 -6.95 -4.55 -17.12
N VAL A 74 -7.08 -5.84 -17.45
CA VAL A 74 -7.20 -6.91 -16.46
C VAL A 74 -5.97 -6.95 -15.54
N ALA A 75 -4.76 -6.87 -16.10
CA ALA A 75 -3.53 -6.86 -15.31
C ALA A 75 -3.44 -5.65 -14.37
N GLN A 76 -3.84 -4.47 -14.84
CA GLN A 76 -3.83 -3.25 -14.02
C GLN A 76 -4.93 -3.25 -12.95
N VAL A 77 -6.09 -3.85 -13.21
CA VAL A 77 -7.14 -4.04 -12.19
C VAL A 77 -6.63 -4.99 -11.10
N LEU A 78 -5.96 -6.10 -11.47
CA LEU A 78 -5.35 -7.00 -10.48
C LEU A 78 -4.24 -6.30 -9.68
N ALA A 79 -3.40 -5.49 -10.33
CA ALA A 79 -2.38 -4.69 -9.65
C ALA A 79 -3.02 -3.67 -8.69
N ALA A 80 -4.09 -2.99 -9.10
CA ALA A 80 -4.81 -2.04 -8.25
C ALA A 80 -5.46 -2.73 -7.04
N LEU A 81 -6.01 -3.94 -7.22
CA LEU A 81 -6.53 -4.74 -6.11
C LEU A 81 -5.42 -5.17 -5.13
N LEU A 82 -4.24 -5.53 -5.64
CA LEU A 82 -3.09 -5.85 -4.79
C LEU A 82 -2.62 -4.63 -3.99
N VAL A 83 -2.39 -3.50 -4.66
CA VAL A 83 -1.95 -2.26 -3.99
C VAL A 83 -3.01 -1.80 -2.98
N GLY A 84 -4.29 -1.86 -3.36
CA GLY A 84 -5.41 -1.53 -2.49
C GLY A 84 -5.49 -2.45 -1.26
N GLY A 85 -5.25 -3.75 -1.44
CA GLY A 85 -5.18 -4.72 -0.33
C GLY A 85 -4.03 -4.42 0.63
N VAL A 86 -2.84 -4.11 0.12
CA VAL A 86 -1.69 -3.70 0.95
C VAL A 86 -2.00 -2.41 1.72
N LEU A 87 -2.56 -1.41 1.04
CA LEU A 87 -2.94 -0.15 1.67
C LEU A 87 -3.98 -0.36 2.77
N MET A 88 -5.00 -1.19 2.51
CA MET A 88 -6.05 -1.48 3.47
C MET A 88 -5.52 -2.26 4.68
N ALA A 89 -4.57 -3.18 4.48
CA ALA A 89 -3.91 -3.90 5.57
C ALA A 89 -3.06 -2.95 6.43
N ALA A 90 -2.28 -2.08 5.81
CA ALA A 90 -1.47 -1.07 6.51
C ALA A 90 -2.36 -0.08 7.29
N GLN A 91 -3.43 0.43 6.67
CA GLN A 91 -4.41 1.29 7.35
C GLN A 91 -5.09 0.57 8.52
N HIS A 92 -5.51 -0.69 8.33
CA HIS A 92 -6.15 -1.44 9.40
C HIS A 92 -5.21 -1.70 10.59
N GLN A 93 -3.94 -1.95 10.32
CA GLN A 93 -2.92 -2.10 11.35
C GLN A 93 -2.68 -0.76 12.09
N TRP A 94 -2.56 0.33 11.34
CA TRP A 94 -2.44 1.68 11.91
C TRP A 94 -3.61 2.01 12.84
N ASP A 95 -4.85 1.82 12.38
CA ASP A 95 -6.06 2.09 13.15
C ASP A 95 -6.16 1.23 14.42
N THR A 96 -5.73 -0.04 14.35
CA THR A 96 -5.73 -0.95 15.50
C THR A 96 -4.70 -0.53 16.54
N SER A 97 -3.49 -0.16 16.11
CA SER A 97 -2.40 0.29 16.97
C SER A 97 -2.63 1.70 17.55
N HIS A 98 -3.41 2.54 16.86
CA HIS A 98 -3.72 3.93 17.24
C HIS A 98 -5.17 4.12 17.69
N THR A 99 -5.90 3.03 17.96
CA THR A 99 -7.20 3.14 18.62
C THR A 99 -6.98 3.80 19.97
N SER A 100 -7.37 5.08 20.08
CA SER A 100 -7.44 5.80 21.35
C SER A 100 -8.15 4.89 22.35
N PRO A 101 -7.66 4.70 23.59
CA PRO A 101 -8.38 3.95 24.60
C PRO A 101 -9.74 4.62 24.72
N GLY A 102 -10.75 4.00 24.09
CA GLY A 102 -12.09 4.54 24.07
C GLY A 102 -12.47 4.67 25.52
N CYS A 103 -12.88 5.86 25.94
CA CYS A 103 -13.42 6.06 27.28
C CYS A 103 -14.55 5.05 27.44
N ILE A 104 -14.24 3.93 28.08
CA ILE A 104 -15.17 2.84 28.27
C ILE A 104 -16.21 3.43 29.19
N ARG A 105 -17.45 3.57 28.70
CA ARG A 105 -18.56 4.24 29.37
C ARG A 105 -18.95 3.64 30.74
N TYR A 106 -18.21 2.62 31.21
CA TYR A 106 -18.33 1.99 32.51
C TYR A 106 -17.32 2.50 33.56
N ALA A 107 -16.32 3.30 33.18
CA ALA A 107 -15.52 4.05 34.13
C ALA A 107 -16.25 5.37 34.43
N ALA A 108 -17.30 5.28 35.24
CA ALA A 108 -17.90 6.45 35.88
C ALA A 108 -16.84 7.07 36.79
N HIS A 109 -16.05 8.01 36.28
CA HIS A 109 -15.34 9.11 36.96
C HIS A 109 -14.43 9.83 35.94
N CYS A 110 -15.05 10.64 35.08
CA CYS A 110 -14.45 11.84 34.49
C CYS A 110 -15.38 13.00 34.81
#